data_AF-M0LMR1-F1
#
_entry.id   AF-M0LMR1-F1
#
_cell.length_a   1.000
_cell.length_b   1.000
_cell.length_c   1.000
_cell.angle_alpha   90.00
_cell.angle_beta   90.00
_cell.angle_gamma   90.00
#
_symmetry.space_group_name_H-M   'P 1'
#
loop_
_entity.id
_entity.type
_entity.pdbx_description
1 polymer ?
#
loop_
_entity_poly.entity_id
_entity_poly.type
_entity_poly.pdbx_seq_one_letter_code
_entity_poly.pdbx_strand_id
1 'polypeptide(L)'
;MFGKIDIEDALAGVIFTASAFVTNGIASISMLGYDLNASVFTVQGTSIDLAFLLSLAALAMAYATNRVNESRNKNYQLDTDLVDIAKGSATVETYLALGTLVIVLFTGLNILGAQDIVVGSAAIGLVVVAVEAAGYYVISYLG
;
A
#
# COMPACT_ATOMS: atom_id res chain seq x y z
N MET A 1 15.39 -0.69 -17.61
CA MET A 1 15.83 -1.89 -16.88
C MET A 1 14.74 -2.15 -15.86
N PHE A 2 14.08 -3.31 -15.87
CA PHE A 2 13.23 -3.71 -14.74
C PHE A 2 14.08 -3.55 -13.47
N GLY A 3 13.58 -2.82 -12.47
CA GLY A 3 14.27 -2.66 -11.19
C GLY A 3 14.73 -4.03 -10.71
N LYS A 4 16.01 -4.13 -10.30
CA LYS A 4 16.47 -5.38 -9.70
C LYS A 4 15.56 -5.67 -8.52
N ILE A 5 14.91 -6.83 -8.53
CA ILE A 5 14.15 -7.28 -7.37
C ILE A 5 15.19 -7.54 -6.28
N ASP A 6 15.33 -6.58 -5.36
CA ASP A 6 16.11 -6.74 -4.15
C ASP A 6 15.29 -7.58 -3.16
N ILE A 7 15.97 -8.36 -2.31
CA ILE A 7 15.29 -9.36 -1.44
C ILE A 7 14.37 -8.67 -0.42
N GLU A 8 14.71 -7.44 -0.04
CA GLU A 8 13.95 -6.57 0.84
C GLU A 8 12.60 -6.21 0.21
N ASP A 9 12.59 -5.85 -1.08
CA ASP A 9 11.37 -5.48 -1.80
C ASP A 9 10.45 -6.69 -2.00
N ALA A 10 11.04 -7.86 -2.27
CA ALA A 10 10.29 -9.11 -2.39
C ALA A 10 9.64 -9.50 -1.05
N LEU A 11 10.36 -9.36 0.06
CA LEU A 11 9.84 -9.65 1.40
C LEU A 11 8.76 -8.65 1.80
N ALA A 12 9.03 -7.35 1.62
CA ALA A 12 8.07 -6.28 1.92
C ALA A 12 6.80 -6.40 1.06
N GLY A 13 6.92 -6.81 -0.21
CA GLY A 13 5.77 -7.05 -1.09
C GLY A 13 4.90 -8.22 -0.64
N VAL A 14 5.50 -9.30 -0.13
CA VAL A 14 4.75 -10.42 0.47
C VAL A 14 4.02 -9.96 1.73
N ILE A 15 4.70 -9.22 2.61
CA ILE A 15 4.10 -8.69 3.85
C ILE A 15 2.96 -7.73 3.52
N PHE A 16 3.15 -6.83 2.56
CA PHE A 16 2.13 -5.90 2.08
C PHE A 16 0.91 -6.64 1.56
N THR A 17 1.13 -7.62 0.67
CA THR A 17 0.04 -8.40 0.09
C THR A 17 -0.73 -9.16 1.18
N ALA A 18 -0.03 -9.88 2.07
CA ALA A 18 -0.68 -10.59 3.17
C ALA A 18 -1.51 -9.64 4.06
N SER A 19 -0.97 -8.45 4.34
CA SER A 19 -1.66 -7.43 5.14
C SER A 19 -2.89 -6.88 4.42
N ALA A 20 -2.80 -6.57 3.13
CA ALA A 20 -3.92 -6.16 2.28
C ALA A 20 -5.05 -7.19 2.26
N PHE A 21 -4.72 -8.49 2.17
CA PHE A 21 -5.71 -9.57 2.26
C PHE A 21 -6.47 -9.56 3.60
N VAL A 22 -5.79 -9.22 4.70
CA VAL A 22 -6.42 -9.13 6.03
C VAL A 22 -7.25 -7.87 6.17
N THR A 23 -6.69 -6.70 5.87
CA THR A 23 -7.38 -5.39 5.99
C THR A 23 -8.66 -5.36 5.15
N ASN A 24 -8.66 -5.98 3.97
CA ASN A 24 -9.82 -6.04 3.07
C ASN A 24 -10.74 -7.25 3.33
N GLY A 25 -10.56 -7.98 4.43
CA GLY A 25 -11.47 -9.04 4.88
C GLY A 25 -11.46 -10.32 4.04
N ILE A 26 -10.41 -10.54 3.23
CA ILE A 26 -10.30 -11.70 2.35
C ILE A 26 -9.68 -12.90 3.07
N ALA A 27 -8.78 -12.65 4.02
CA ALA A 27 -8.12 -13.70 4.80
C ALA A 27 -8.02 -13.33 6.28
N SER A 28 -7.90 -14.35 7.13
CA SER A 28 -7.42 -14.21 8.51
C SER A 28 -6.04 -14.84 8.59
N ILE A 29 -5.04 -14.02 8.94
CA ILE A 29 -3.64 -14.42 8.96
C ILE A 29 -3.06 -14.11 10.33
N SER A 30 -2.32 -15.06 10.90
CA SER A 30 -1.50 -14.83 12.09
C SER A 30 -0.02 -14.94 11.74
N MET A 31 0.78 -13.99 12.21
CA MET A 31 2.22 -13.93 11.99
C MET A 31 2.95 -13.99 13.34
N LEU A 32 3.82 -14.98 13.52
CA LEU A 32 4.59 -15.19 14.76
C LEU A 32 3.71 -15.26 16.02
N GLY A 33 2.50 -15.79 15.89
CA GLY A 33 1.52 -15.90 16.98
C GLY A 33 0.63 -14.66 17.20
N TYR A 34 0.82 -13.60 16.43
CA TYR A 34 -0.02 -12.40 16.47
C TYR A 34 -1.03 -12.41 15.32
N ASP A 35 -2.31 -12.24 15.63
CA ASP A 35 -3.35 -12.04 14.61
C ASP A 35 -3.16 -10.66 13.97
N LEU A 36 -3.06 -10.63 12.63
CA LEU A 36 -2.88 -9.38 11.89
C LEU A 36 -4.12 -8.48 11.97
N ASN A 37 -5.31 -9.05 12.23
CA ASN A 37 -6.54 -8.28 12.43
C ASN A 37 -6.70 -7.77 13.87
N ALA A 38 -5.75 -8.07 14.77
CA ALA A 38 -5.80 -7.57 16.13
C ALA A 38 -5.55 -6.06 16.15
N SER A 39 -6.47 -5.32 16.80
CA SER A 39 -6.30 -3.90 17.05
C SER A 39 -5.09 -3.66 17.94
N VAL A 40 -4.13 -2.89 17.44
CA VAL A 40 -2.95 -2.43 18.20
C VAL A 40 -3.31 -1.20 19.02
N PHE A 41 -4.14 -0.32 18.45
CA PHE A 41 -4.59 0.91 19.11
C PHE A 41 -5.97 1.32 18.59
N THR A 42 -6.76 2.00 19.41
CA THR A 42 -8.09 2.49 19.01
C THR A 42 -8.21 3.97 19.32
N VAL A 43 -8.55 4.78 18.31
CA VAL A 43 -8.74 6.22 18.43
C VAL A 43 -10.13 6.60 17.98
N GLN A 44 -10.92 7.20 18.86
CA GLN A 44 -12.26 7.71 18.54
C GLN A 44 -13.17 6.69 17.82
N GLY A 45 -13.03 5.40 18.15
CA GLY A 45 -13.80 4.31 17.53
C GLY A 45 -13.18 3.69 16.27
N THR A 46 -12.11 4.25 15.72
CA THR A 46 -11.31 3.63 14.66
C THR A 46 -10.24 2.73 15.26
N SER A 47 -10.28 1.44 14.92
CA SER A 47 -9.24 0.48 15.27
C SER A 47 -8.10 0.53 14.27
N ILE A 48 -6.88 0.68 14.76
CA ILE A 48 -5.64 0.59 13.99
C ILE A 48 -5.09 -0.81 14.24
N ASP A 49 -5.24 -1.70 13.27
CA ASP A 49 -4.78 -3.08 13.35
C ASP A 49 -3.34 -3.25 12.85
N LEU A 50 -2.77 -4.44 13.13
CA LEU A 50 -1.40 -4.75 12.76
C LEU A 50 -1.23 -4.87 11.24
N ALA A 51 -2.25 -5.36 10.53
CA ALA A 51 -2.25 -5.45 9.07
C ALA A 51 -2.06 -4.07 8.43
N PHE A 52 -2.84 -3.07 8.84
CA PHE A 52 -2.74 -1.70 8.34
C PHE A 52 -1.35 -1.11 8.60
N LEU A 53 -0.81 -1.29 9.80
CA LEU A 53 0.54 -0.80 10.13
C LEU A 53 1.63 -1.47 9.28
N LEU A 54 1.51 -2.77 9.03
CA LEU A 54 2.43 -3.52 8.16
C LEU A 54 2.31 -3.08 6.70
N SER A 55 1.10 -2.79 6.22
CA SER A 55 0.88 -2.23 4.89
C SER A 55 1.58 -0.88 4.74
N LEU A 56 1.43 0.03 5.72
CA LEU A 56 2.13 1.32 5.71
C LEU A 56 3.64 1.17 5.79
N ALA A 57 4.14 0.27 6.64
CA ALA A 57 5.57 0.01 6.78
C ALA A 57 6.17 -0.53 5.48
N ALA A 58 5.48 -1.46 4.81
CA ALA A 58 5.92 -2.00 3.53
C ALA A 58 5.92 -0.94 2.41
N LEU A 59 4.88 -0.11 2.32
CA LEU A 59 4.86 1.01 1.37
C LEU A 59 5.98 2.02 1.63
N ALA A 60 6.23 2.34 2.91
CA ALA A 60 7.32 3.24 3.29
C ALA A 60 8.70 2.64 2.97
N MET A 61 8.89 1.33 3.18
CA MET A 61 10.11 0.63 2.80
C MET A 61 10.31 0.63 1.29
N ALA A 62 9.29 0.26 0.51
CA ALA A 62 9.34 0.26 -0.96
C ALA A 62 9.67 1.66 -1.51
N TYR A 63 9.04 2.70 -0.96
CA TYR A 63 9.34 4.08 -1.33
C TYR A 63 10.78 4.47 -0.97
N ALA A 64 11.27 4.08 0.20
CA ALA A 64 12.62 4.40 0.66
C ALA A 64 13.70 3.66 -0.13
N THR A 65 13.54 2.35 -0.37
CA THR A 65 14.50 1.53 -1.13
C THR A 65 14.61 2.04 -2.56
N ASN A 66 13.48 2.39 -3.17
CA ASN A 66 13.47 2.92 -4.52
C ASN A 66 14.13 4.31 -4.59
N ARG A 67 13.83 5.22 -3.66
CA ARG A 67 14.46 6.56 -3.61
C ARG A 67 15.97 6.51 -3.35
N VAL A 68 16.45 5.54 -2.58
CA VAL A 68 17.90 5.32 -2.36
C VAL A 68 18.58 4.82 -3.64
N ASN A 69 17.91 3.94 -4.39
CA ASN A 69 18.39 3.44 -5.68
C ASN A 69 18.37 4.53 -6.78
N GLU A 70 17.34 5.38 -6.81
CA GLU A 70 17.22 6.48 -7.77
C GLU A 70 18.15 7.66 -7.47
N SER A 71 18.43 7.97 -6.20
CA SER A 71 19.41 9.02 -5.83
C SER A 71 20.80 8.74 -6.41
N ARG A 72 21.08 7.49 -6.83
CA ARG A 72 22.30 7.12 -7.55
C ARG A 72 22.22 7.28 -9.07
N ASN A 73 21.03 7.46 -9.68
CA ASN A 73 20.87 7.39 -11.13
C ASN A 73 19.91 8.39 -11.81
N LYS A 74 19.06 9.18 -11.12
CA LYS A 74 18.39 10.39 -11.66
C LYS A 74 17.54 11.10 -10.61
N ASN A 75 17.40 12.42 -10.80
CA ASN A 75 16.62 13.30 -9.94
C ASN A 75 15.11 13.07 -10.14
N TYR A 76 14.48 12.26 -9.30
CA TYR A 76 13.02 12.31 -9.12
C TYR A 76 12.65 13.65 -8.47
N GLN A 77 12.01 14.53 -9.24
CA GLN A 77 11.57 15.84 -8.75
C GLN A 77 10.14 15.72 -8.24
N LEU A 78 10.00 15.45 -6.93
CA LEU A 78 8.72 15.39 -6.22
C LEU A 78 7.81 16.61 -6.49
N ASP A 79 8.42 17.78 -6.71
CA ASP A 79 7.71 19.01 -7.05
C ASP A 79 7.08 18.98 -8.45
N THR A 80 7.69 18.31 -9.42
CA THR A 80 7.17 18.20 -10.80
C THR A 80 5.99 17.24 -10.85
N ASP A 81 6.10 16.10 -10.15
CA ASP A 81 5.05 15.09 -10.09
C ASP A 81 3.77 15.58 -9.42
N LEU A 82 3.87 16.32 -8.31
CA LEU A 82 2.70 16.90 -7.65
C LEU A 82 1.99 17.92 -8.55
N VAL A 83 2.77 18.71 -9.30
CA VAL A 83 2.25 19.68 -10.27
C VAL A 83 1.56 18.98 -11.44
N ASP A 84 2.13 17.87 -11.93
CA ASP A 84 1.56 17.11 -13.05
C ASP A 84 0.33 16.31 -12.64
N ILE A 85 0.29 15.79 -11.41
CA ILE A 85 -0.91 15.18 -10.83
C ILE A 85 -2.04 16.21 -10.79
N ALA A 86 -1.76 17.42 -10.28
CA ALA A 86 -2.72 18.50 -10.19
C ALA A 86 -3.22 18.99 -11.56
N LYS A 87 -2.37 18.88 -12.60
CA LYS A 87 -2.71 19.22 -13.99
C LYS A 87 -3.39 18.10 -14.77
N GLY A 88 -3.50 16.90 -14.22
CA GLY A 88 -4.07 15.75 -14.95
C GLY A 88 -3.10 15.09 -15.94
N SER A 89 -1.81 15.46 -15.90
CA SER A 89 -0.79 15.06 -16.89
C SER A 89 0.24 14.08 -16.35
N ALA A 90 0.08 13.60 -15.11
CA ALA A 90 0.96 12.59 -14.54
C ALA A 90 0.80 11.24 -15.25
N THR A 91 1.79 10.37 -15.09
CA THR A 91 1.75 9.02 -15.66
C THR A 91 0.69 8.16 -14.95
N VAL A 92 0.24 7.09 -15.62
CA VAL A 92 -0.74 6.16 -15.04
C VAL A 92 -0.17 5.52 -13.77
N GLU A 93 1.12 5.26 -13.76
CA GLU A 93 1.90 4.73 -12.65
C GLU A 93 1.82 5.66 -11.43
N THR A 94 2.03 6.96 -11.60
CA THR A 94 1.94 7.94 -10.51
C THR A 94 0.52 7.97 -9.91
N TYR A 95 -0.53 7.92 -10.75
CA TYR A 95 -1.91 7.83 -10.27
C TYR A 95 -2.19 6.52 -9.54
N LEU A 96 -1.62 5.40 -10.00
CA LEU A 96 -1.78 4.11 -9.36
C LEU A 96 -1.11 4.08 -7.99
N ALA A 97 0.12 4.58 -7.87
CA ALA A 97 0.84 4.68 -6.62
C ALA A 97 0.10 5.54 -5.58
N LEU A 98 -0.37 6.73 -5.99
CA LEU A 98 -1.16 7.60 -5.11
C LEU A 98 -2.50 6.95 -4.76
N GLY A 99 -3.18 6.34 -5.73
CA GLY A 99 -4.43 5.61 -5.54
C GLY A 99 -4.28 4.48 -4.51
N THR A 100 -3.20 3.70 -4.58
CA THR A 100 -2.91 2.66 -3.59
C THR A 100 -2.70 3.22 -2.20
N LEU A 101 -1.95 4.32 -2.04
CA LEU A 101 -1.80 4.96 -0.73
C LEU A 101 -3.15 5.43 -0.18
N VAL A 102 -3.98 6.06 -1.02
CA VAL A 102 -5.32 6.51 -0.64
C VAL A 102 -6.20 5.34 -0.23
N ILE A 103 -6.21 4.26 -1.00
CA ILE A 103 -7.00 3.05 -0.72
C ILE A 103 -6.58 2.47 0.63
N VAL A 104 -5.28 2.21 0.85
CA VAL A 104 -4.75 1.65 2.10
C VAL A 104 -5.13 2.50 3.31
N LEU A 105 -5.06 3.83 3.18
CA LEU A 105 -5.46 4.73 4.26
C LEU A 105 -6.97 4.71 4.50
N PHE A 106 -7.78 4.69 3.45
CA PHE A 106 -9.24 4.72 3.58
C PHE A 106 -9.78 3.41 4.13
N THR A 107 -9.31 2.27 3.64
CA THR A 107 -9.71 0.95 4.13
C THR A 107 -9.15 0.69 5.52
N GLY A 108 -7.87 0.97 5.77
CA GLY A 108 -7.23 0.71 7.06
C GLY A 108 -7.72 1.60 8.21
N LEU A 109 -8.13 2.84 7.94
CA LEU A 109 -8.71 3.75 8.94
C LEU A 109 -10.25 3.78 8.92
N ASN A 110 -10.87 2.94 8.09
CA ASN A 110 -12.30 2.94 7.79
C ASN A 110 -12.88 4.36 7.53
N ILE A 111 -12.15 5.18 6.77
CA ILE A 111 -12.57 6.54 6.44
C ILE A 111 -13.85 6.46 5.59
N LEU A 112 -14.89 7.18 6.02
CA LEU A 112 -16.20 7.20 5.36
C LEU A 112 -16.86 5.81 5.23
N GLY A 113 -16.50 4.83 6.07
CA GLY A 113 -17.04 3.47 5.96
C GLY A 113 -16.44 2.66 4.81
N ALA A 114 -15.28 3.08 4.25
CA ALA A 114 -14.65 2.40 3.13
C ALA A 114 -14.32 0.94 3.43
N GLN A 115 -13.88 0.63 4.66
CA GLN A 115 -13.62 -0.75 5.06
C GLN A 115 -14.89 -1.58 4.99
N ASP A 116 -15.99 -1.07 5.54
CA ASP A 116 -17.29 -1.76 5.59
C ASP A 116 -17.81 -2.09 4.18
N ILE A 117 -17.61 -1.19 3.22
CA ILE A 117 -17.95 -1.40 1.81
C ILE A 117 -17.11 -2.52 1.20
N VAL A 118 -15.79 -2.49 1.46
CA VAL A 118 -14.84 -3.43 0.86
C VAL A 118 -15.01 -4.84 1.43
N VAL A 119 -15.13 -4.98 2.75
CA VAL A 119 -15.35 -6.28 3.40
C VAL A 119 -16.76 -6.82 3.18
N GLY A 120 -17.73 -5.95 2.83
CA GLY A 120 -19.10 -6.33 2.51
C GLY A 120 -19.24 -7.22 1.26
N SER A 121 -18.20 -7.32 0.42
CA SER A 121 -18.18 -8.21 -0.74
C SER A 121 -16.76 -8.71 -1.02
N ALA A 122 -16.58 -10.03 -0.97
CA ALA A 122 -15.30 -10.67 -1.31
C ALA A 122 -14.80 -10.31 -2.72
N ALA A 123 -15.70 -10.07 -3.67
CA ALA A 123 -15.32 -9.64 -5.02
C ALA A 123 -14.74 -8.21 -5.01
N ILE A 124 -15.32 -7.30 -4.23
CA ILE A 124 -14.80 -5.94 -4.08
C ILE A 124 -13.46 -5.98 -3.35
N GLY A 125 -13.37 -6.71 -2.23
CA GLY A 125 -12.12 -6.91 -1.49
C GLY A 125 -11.00 -7.45 -2.38
N LEU A 126 -11.28 -8.42 -3.25
CA LEU A 126 -10.26 -8.98 -4.14
C LEU A 126 -9.81 -7.99 -5.22
N VAL A 127 -10.73 -7.17 -5.75
CA VAL A 127 -10.37 -6.08 -6.67
C VAL A 127 -9.50 -5.04 -5.98
N VAL A 128 -9.84 -4.65 -4.74
CA VAL A 128 -9.04 -3.70 -3.96
C VAL A 128 -7.64 -4.24 -3.72
N VAL A 129 -7.51 -5.50 -3.27
CA VAL A 129 -6.21 -6.16 -3.09
C VAL A 129 -5.40 -6.21 -4.39
N ALA A 130 -6.04 -6.45 -5.53
CA ALA A 130 -5.36 -6.46 -6.82
C ALA A 130 -4.82 -5.07 -7.20
N VAL A 131 -5.58 -4.00 -6.94
CA VAL A 131 -5.14 -2.61 -7.16
C VAL A 131 -4.00 -2.26 -6.20
N GLU A 132 -4.11 -2.63 -4.93
CA GLU A 132 -3.07 -2.41 -3.93
C GLU A 132 -1.77 -3.12 -4.31
N ALA A 133 -1.83 -4.40 -4.69
CA ALA A 133 -0.66 -5.16 -5.13
C ALA A 133 -0.01 -4.57 -6.38
N ALA A 134 -0.82 -4.12 -7.35
CA ALA A 134 -0.31 -3.46 -8.56
C ALA A 134 0.37 -2.12 -8.25
N GLY A 135 -0.21 -1.29 -7.38
CA GLY A 135 0.43 -0.03 -7.01
C GLY A 135 1.64 -0.21 -6.09
N TYR A 136 1.67 -1.24 -5.23
CA TYR A 136 2.90 -1.60 -4.52
C TYR A 136 4.02 -1.92 -5.50
N TYR A 137 3.74 -2.71 -6.54
CA TYR A 137 4.72 -3.01 -7.58
C TYR A 137 5.24 -1.74 -8.26
N VAL A 138 4.35 -0.78 -8.58
CA VAL A 138 4.77 0.51 -9.12
C VAL A 138 5.70 1.26 -8.16
N ILE A 139 5.30 1.38 -6.90
CA ILE A 139 6.08 2.09 -5.86
C ILE A 139 7.46 1.45 -5.67
N SER A 140 7.52 0.12 -5.70
CA SER A 140 8.73 -0.65 -5.43
C SER A 140 9.70 -0.73 -6.60
N TYR A 141 9.22 -0.67 -7.86
CA TYR A 141 10.06 -1.02 -9.03
C TYR A 141 10.03 -0.02 -10.19
N LEU A 142 9.09 0.92 -10.18
CA LEU A 142 8.86 1.86 -11.30
C LEU A 142 8.85 3.34 -10.89
N GLY A 143 8.72 3.64 -9.60
CA GLY A 143 8.84 5.00 -9.07
C GLY A 143 10.26 5.41 -8.77
#